data_AF-A0A9D4GQT7-F1
#
_entry.id   AF-A0A9D4GQT7-F1
#
_cell.length_a   1.000
_cell.length_b   1.000
_cell.length_c   1.000
_cell.angle_alpha   90.00
_cell.angle_beta   90.00
_cell.angle_gamma   90.00
#
_symmetry.space_group_name_H-M   'P 1'
#
loop_
_entity.id
_entity.type
_entity.pdbx_description
1 polymer ?
#
loop_
_entity_poly.entity_id
_entity_poly.type
_entity_poly.pdbx_seq_one_letter_code
_entity_poly.pdbx_strand_id
1 'polypeptide(L)' 'MPQVKSPIPGCDNETPDYEASTVAAVHNTHASFHSFSSSTPGKVERVRRPTNASA' A
#
# COMPACT_ATOMS: atom_id res chain seq x y z
N MET A 1 20.17 10.83 -16.09
CA MET A 1 18.76 10.67 -16.50
C MET A 1 17.91 11.32 -15.43
N PRO A 2 16.90 12.13 -15.76
CA PRO A 2 15.97 12.65 -14.76
C PRO A 2 15.25 11.48 -14.08
N GLN A 3 14.84 11.69 -12.83
CA GLN A 3 14.06 10.72 -12.05
C GLN A 3 12.65 11.27 -11.86
N VAL A 4 11.66 10.40 -12.07
CA VAL A 4 10.26 10.68 -11.86
C VAL A 4 9.88 10.17 -10.47
N LYS A 5 9.42 11.11 -9.63
CA LYS A 5 8.91 10.80 -8.30
C LYS A 5 7.53 10.16 -8.40
N SER A 6 7.27 9.23 -7.48
CA SER A 6 5.93 8.68 -7.28
C SER A 6 4.92 9.80 -6.98
N PRO A 7 3.73 9.80 -7.62
CA PRO A 7 2.66 10.75 -7.30
C PRO A 7 1.97 10.42 -5.97
N ILE A 8 2.35 9.32 -5.30
CA ILE A 8 1.75 8.88 -4.04
C ILE A 8 2.31 9.74 -2.90
N PRO A 9 1.46 10.46 -2.14
CA PRO A 9 1.92 11.33 -1.06
C PRO A 9 2.63 10.53 0.04
N GLY A 10 3.84 10.96 0.43
CA GLY A 10 4.65 10.29 1.44
C GLY A 10 5.43 9.06 0.93
N CYS A 11 5.47 8.84 -0.38
CA CYS A 11 6.25 7.78 -1.00
C CYS A 11 7.55 8.33 -1.60
N ASP A 12 8.70 7.87 -1.09
CA ASP A 12 10.02 8.25 -1.59
C ASP A 12 10.50 7.38 -2.77
N ASN A 13 9.58 6.67 -3.45
CA ASN A 13 9.95 5.86 -4.60
C ASN A 13 10.24 6.76 -5.81
N GLU A 14 11.45 6.63 -6.34
CA GLU A 14 11.93 7.34 -7.52
C GLU A 14 12.25 6.34 -8.63
N THR A 15 11.75 6.62 -9.82
CA THR A 15 11.97 5.78 -11.01
C THR A 15 12.77 6.56 -12.04
N PRO A 16 13.71 5.93 -12.77
CA PRO A 16 14.33 6.55 -13.93
C PRO A 16 13.25 6.96 -14.95
N ASP A 17 13.48 8.06 -15.65
CA ASP A 17 12.62 8.53 -16.76
C ASP A 17 12.75 7.58 -17.97
N TYR A 18 12.05 6.45 -17.87
CA TYR A 18 11.82 5.52 -18.98
C TYR A 18 10.64 5.99 -19.85
N GLU A 19 10.38 5.30 -20.95
CA GLU A 19 9.17 5.52 -21.75
C GLU A 19 7.91 5.58 -20.86
N ALA A 20 7.01 6.52 -21.17
CA ALA A 20 5.86 6.84 -20.33
C ALA A 20 4.99 5.61 -20.00
N SER A 21 4.92 4.64 -20.92
CA SER A 21 4.21 3.37 -20.72
C SER A 21 4.83 2.50 -19.62
N THR A 22 6.16 2.45 -19.54
CA THR A 22 6.90 1.72 -18.51
C THR A 22 6.75 2.40 -17.16
N VAL A 23 6.89 3.72 -17.11
CA VAL A 23 6.73 4.51 -15.88
C VAL A 23 5.31 4.35 -15.32
N ALA A 24 4.29 4.41 -16.18
CA ALA A 24 2.90 4.19 -15.77
C ALA A 24 2.65 2.77 -15.22
N ALA A 25 3.21 1.73 -15.86
CA ALA A 25 3.07 0.35 -15.40
C ALA A 25 3.73 0.14 -14.02
N VAL A 26 4.92 0.70 -13.79
CA VAL A 26 5.61 0.61 -12.50
C VAL A 26 4.83 1.35 -11.43
N HIS A 27 4.37 2.58 -11.69
CA HIS A 27 3.58 3.35 -10.73
C HIS A 27 2.25 2.68 -10.38
N ASN A 28 1.56 2.11 -11.36
CA ASN A 28 0.29 1.41 -11.12
C ASN A 28 0.49 0.14 -10.27
N THR A 29 1.54 -0.63 -10.58
CA THR A 29 1.90 -1.81 -9.79
C THR A 29 2.30 -1.40 -8.36
N HIS A 30 3.11 -0.36 -8.23
CA HIS A 30 3.55 0.18 -6.94
C HIS A 30 2.39 0.72 -6.09
N ALA A 31 1.41 1.41 -6.71
CA ALA A 31 0.22 1.92 -6.04
C ALA A 31 -0.65 0.83 -5.39
N SER A 32 -0.59 -0.40 -5.91
CA SER A 32 -1.32 -1.53 -5.32
C SER A 32 -0.78 -1.91 -3.94
N PHE A 33 0.53 -1.69 -3.68
CA PHE A 33 1.13 -1.92 -2.37
C PHE A 33 0.77 -0.85 -1.35
N HIS A 34 0.52 0.39 -1.80
CA HIS A 34 0.03 1.47 -0.92
C HIS A 34 -1.47 1.37 -0.65
N SER A 35 -2.26 0.86 -1.60
CA SER A 35 -3.69 0.60 -1.39
C SER A 35 -3.95 -0.37 -0.23
N PHE A 36 -3.05 -1.34 -0.03
CA PHE A 36 -3.10 -2.28 1.10
C PHE A 36 -2.71 -1.65 2.45
N SER A 37 -1.95 -0.55 2.41
CA SER A 37 -1.51 0.21 3.58
C SER A 37 -2.48 1.33 3.95
N SER A 38 -3.35 1.75 3.02
CA SER A 38 -4.48 2.62 3.36
C SER A 38 -5.32 1.91 4.41
N SER A 39 -5.36 2.50 5.59
CA SER A 39 -5.96 2.02 6.83
C SER A 39 -7.47 1.82 6.69
N THR A 40 -7.89 0.94 5.80
CA THR A 40 -9.18 0.30 5.90
C THR A 40 -9.07 -0.51 7.18
N PRO A 41 -9.87 -0.22 8.23
CA PRO A 41 -9.92 -1.12 9.35
C PRO A 41 -10.36 -2.46 8.78
N GLY A 42 -9.39 -3.37 8.57
CA GLY A 42 -9.66 -4.73 8.13
C GLY A 42 -10.75 -5.22 9.06
N LYS A 43 -11.85 -5.74 8.51
CA LYS A 43 -12.99 -6.14 9.31
C LYS A 43 -12.48 -7.13 10.35
N VAL A 44 -12.25 -6.64 11.57
CA VAL A 44 -11.74 -7.47 12.65
C VAL A 44 -12.91 -8.33 13.02
N GLU A 45 -12.90 -9.57 12.54
CA GLU A 45 -13.85 -10.57 12.99
C GLU A 45 -13.63 -10.74 14.49
N ARG A 46 -14.55 -10.15 15.28
CA ARG A 46 -14.50 -10.27 16.74
C ARG A 46 -14.94 -11.68 17.10
N VAL A 47 -13.98 -12.60 17.13
CA VAL A 47 -14.21 -13.92 17.70
C VAL A 47 -14.44 -13.77 19.20
N ARG A 48 -15.64 -14.12 19.66
CA ARG A 48 -16.00 -14.12 21.09
C ARG A 48 -15.15 -15.19 21.79
N ARG A 49 -14.12 -14.77 22.53
CA ARG A 49 -13.33 -15.69 23.35
C ARG A 49 -14.17 -16.14 24.55
N PRO A 50 -14.24 -17.45 24.86
CA PRO A 50 -14.87 -17.90 26.09
C PRO A 50 -14.07 -17.35 27.28
N THR A 51 -14.75 -16.65 28.17
CA THR A 51 -14.18 -16.22 29.44
C THR A 51 -14.24 -17.41 30.39
N ASN A 52 -13.09 -18.03 30.68
CA ASN A 52 -13.01 -18.99 31.77
C ASN A 52 -13.10 -18.20 33.09
N ALA A 53 -14.31 -18.07 33.63
CA ALA A 53 -14.49 -17.67 35.02
C ALA A 53 -14.03 -18.86 35.87
N SER A 54 -12.82 -18.79 36.41
CA SER A 54 -12.42 -19.71 37.48
C SER A 54 -13.18 -19.31 38.74
N ALA A 55 -13.93 -20.27 39.30
CA ALA A 55 -14.51 -20.18 40.64
C ALA A 55 -13.43 -20.28 41.72
#